data_AF-A0A5D3DIB2-F1
#
_entry.id   AF-A0A5D3DIB2-F1
#
_cell.length_a   1.000
_cell.length_b   1.000
_cell.length_c   1.000
_cell.angle_alpha   90.00
_cell.angle_beta   90.00
_cell.angle_gamma   90.00
#
_symmetry.space_group_name_H-M   'P 1'
#
loop_
_entity.id
_entity.type
_entity.pdbx_description
1 polymer ?
#
loop_
_entity_poly.entity_id
_entity_poly.type
_entity_poly.pdbx_seq_one_letter_code
_entity_poly.pdbx_strand_id
1 'polypeptide(L)'
;MDSFAANSKKSFHIRSNSLPSKAHPVVDEVNENLCRLRASEEATSSSSSLCQKLDGLQDLQDSIDKLLLLPLTHQALVDNKSVDELLEGSLKILDVCALAKDVLSQMKESAHELESALRRKRRDQILVDVQKYMNSRKLMKKAIHKVLKRMVTTSSQRGDENSEINSLLKGAEVITFSAIESLLCFIAEPKLPSKMSRWSLVSKLMQTKRVASKEEEANENEVEMVDVALHSITNQKCDFFVQVEDVRNSLRKLESCINDFEEDLESLYRRLVKNRVSFLNILNY
;
A
#
# COMPACT_ATOMS: atom_id res chain seq x y z
N MET A 1 67.95 50.57 -32.37
CA MET A 1 67.74 49.11 -32.34
C MET A 1 66.88 48.83 -31.13
N ASP A 2 65.59 48.71 -31.39
CA ASP A 2 64.54 48.79 -30.40
C ASP A 2 64.40 47.52 -29.57
N SER A 3 64.26 47.71 -28.26
CA SER A 3 63.94 46.69 -27.28
C SER A 3 62.45 46.37 -27.36
N PHE A 4 62.10 45.15 -27.76
CA PHE A 4 60.75 44.61 -27.62
C PHE A 4 60.70 43.63 -26.46
N ALA A 5 60.16 44.10 -25.33
CA ALA A 5 59.82 43.30 -24.17
C ALA A 5 58.60 42.43 -24.46
N ALA A 6 58.71 41.14 -24.11
CA ALA A 6 57.64 40.17 -24.16
C ALA A 6 56.52 40.55 -23.18
N ASN A 7 55.27 40.59 -23.67
CA ASN A 7 54.10 40.73 -22.80
C ASN A 7 53.24 39.46 -22.94
N SER A 8 53.48 38.48 -22.08
CA SER A 8 52.66 37.28 -21.97
C SER A 8 51.40 37.60 -21.15
N LYS A 9 50.27 37.81 -21.84
CA LYS A 9 48.95 37.91 -21.20
C LYS A 9 48.62 36.56 -20.56
N LYS A 10 48.80 36.45 -19.25
CA LYS A 10 48.25 35.32 -18.47
C LYS A 10 46.72 35.47 -18.42
N SER A 11 46.00 34.63 -19.15
CA SER A 11 44.56 34.46 -18.95
C SER A 11 44.34 33.74 -17.63
N PHE A 12 43.77 34.43 -16.65
CA PHE A 12 43.26 33.78 -15.46
C PHE A 12 41.94 33.10 -15.82
N HIS A 13 41.98 31.80 -16.12
CA HIS A 13 40.77 30.98 -16.13
C HIS A 13 40.30 30.79 -14.69
N ILE A 14 39.37 31.64 -14.26
CA ILE A 14 38.55 31.37 -13.08
C ILE A 14 37.66 30.18 -13.46
N ARG A 15 38.05 28.97 -13.07
CA ARG A 15 37.17 27.80 -13.11
C ARG A 15 36.23 27.90 -11.93
N SER A 16 34.99 28.31 -12.18
CA SER A 16 33.91 28.18 -11.22
C SER A 16 33.69 26.69 -10.94
N ASN A 17 34.07 26.24 -9.75
CA ASN A 17 33.65 24.93 -9.25
C ASN A 17 32.19 25.07 -8.81
N SER A 18 31.24 24.83 -9.71
CA SER A 18 29.86 24.58 -9.32
C SER A 18 29.84 23.25 -8.56
N LEU A 19 29.92 23.30 -7.23
CA LEU A 19 29.53 22.18 -6.40
C LEU A 19 28.07 21.83 -6.75
N PRO A 20 27.70 20.54 -6.86
CA PRO A 20 26.30 20.19 -7.04
C PRO A 20 25.50 20.84 -5.91
N SER A 21 24.42 21.56 -6.28
CA SER A 21 23.52 22.18 -5.31
C SER A 21 23.02 21.06 -4.40
N LYS A 22 23.28 21.18 -3.09
CA LYS A 22 22.74 20.23 -2.13
C LYS A 22 21.21 20.35 -2.17
N ALA A 23 20.52 19.24 -2.38
CA ALA A 23 19.07 19.22 -2.33
C ALA A 23 18.59 19.67 -0.94
N HIS A 24 17.37 20.21 -0.88
CA HIS A 24 16.80 20.65 0.38
C HIS A 24 16.58 19.42 1.29
N PRO A 25 16.90 19.46 2.60
CA PRO A 25 16.83 18.27 3.46
C PRO A 25 15.47 17.54 3.46
N VAL A 26 14.37 18.28 3.31
CA VAL A 26 13.02 17.71 3.21
C VAL A 26 12.79 16.97 1.88
N VAL A 27 13.39 17.45 0.79
CA VAL A 27 13.34 16.78 -0.53
C VAL A 27 14.07 15.45 -0.46
N ASP A 28 15.24 15.43 0.19
CA ASP A 28 16.00 14.21 0.47
C ASP A 28 15.18 13.22 1.33
N GLU A 29 14.55 13.71 2.40
CA GLU A 29 13.69 12.90 3.30
C GLU A 29 12.55 12.20 2.53
N VAL A 30 11.83 12.93 1.67
CA VAL A 30 10.76 12.35 0.84
C VAL A 30 11.34 11.30 -0.10
N ASN A 31 12.45 11.59 -0.77
CA ASN A 31 13.07 10.65 -1.70
C ASN A 31 13.58 9.38 -1.00
N GLU A 32 14.15 9.48 0.20
CA GLU A 32 14.55 8.35 1.02
C GLU A 32 13.36 7.47 1.41
N ASN A 33 12.25 8.09 1.84
CA ASN A 33 11.01 7.37 2.15
C ASN A 33 10.45 6.64 0.91
N LEU A 34 10.43 7.29 -0.26
CA LEU A 34 10.01 6.67 -1.52
C LEU A 34 10.91 5.48 -1.89
N CYS A 35 12.23 5.64 -1.79
CA CYS A 35 13.19 4.56 -2.09
C CYS A 35 13.02 3.37 -1.14
N ARG A 36 12.85 3.62 0.17
CA ARG A 36 12.60 2.59 1.18
C ARG A 36 11.33 1.81 0.87
N LEU A 37 10.24 2.50 0.56
CA LEU A 37 8.95 1.86 0.26
C LEU A 37 8.99 1.07 -1.05
N ARG A 38 9.67 1.56 -2.10
CA ARG A 38 9.87 0.79 -3.34
C ARG A 38 10.66 -0.49 -3.09
N ALA A 39 11.72 -0.43 -2.28
CA ALA A 39 12.52 -1.60 -1.95
C ALA A 39 11.72 -2.67 -1.17
N SER A 40 10.68 -2.27 -0.43
CA SER A 40 9.82 -3.17 0.33
C SER A 40 8.69 -3.83 -0.47
N GLU A 41 8.49 -3.45 -1.75
CA GLU A 41 7.31 -3.84 -2.54
C GLU A 41 7.17 -5.36 -2.74
N GLU A 42 8.29 -6.09 -2.86
CA GLU A 42 8.30 -7.55 -3.08
C GLU A 42 7.92 -8.39 -1.84
N ALA A 43 7.96 -7.79 -0.63
CA ALA A 43 7.74 -8.50 0.63
C ALA A 43 6.26 -8.59 1.07
N THR A 44 5.32 -8.03 0.29
CA THR A 44 3.94 -7.72 0.69
C THR A 44 2.99 -8.94 0.73
N SER A 45 3.40 -10.04 1.34
CA SER A 45 2.59 -11.27 1.40
C SER A 45 1.91 -11.53 2.74
N SER A 46 2.30 -10.80 3.80
CA SER A 46 1.80 -10.98 5.17
C SER A 46 1.09 -9.76 5.71
N SER A 47 0.27 -9.96 6.74
CA SER A 47 -0.33 -8.87 7.52
C SER A 47 0.72 -7.92 8.10
N SER A 48 1.75 -8.47 8.75
CA SER A 48 2.85 -7.71 9.35
C SER A 48 3.63 -6.84 8.35
N SER A 49 3.92 -7.36 7.16
CA SER A 49 4.62 -6.61 6.11
C SER A 49 3.73 -5.51 5.52
N LEU A 50 2.42 -5.73 5.46
CA LEU A 50 1.45 -4.71 5.07
C LEU A 50 1.34 -3.60 6.12
N CYS A 51 1.26 -3.92 7.41
CA CYS A 51 1.30 -2.92 8.49
C CYS A 51 2.58 -2.08 8.42
N GLN A 52 3.74 -2.71 8.29
CA GLN A 52 5.01 -1.99 8.12
C GLN A 52 5.02 -1.09 6.87
N LYS A 53 4.39 -1.51 5.78
CA LYS A 53 4.23 -0.70 4.57
C LYS A 53 3.33 0.50 4.84
N LEU A 54 2.19 0.31 5.51
CA LEU A 54 1.27 1.39 5.89
C LEU A 54 1.93 2.37 6.87
N ASP A 55 2.70 1.90 7.84
CA ASP A 55 3.53 2.74 8.73
C ASP A 55 4.54 3.58 7.94
N GLY A 56 5.27 2.95 7.01
CA GLY A 56 6.19 3.68 6.14
C GLY A 56 5.49 4.73 5.26
N LEU A 57 4.23 4.52 4.88
CA LEU A 57 3.43 5.55 4.21
C LEU A 57 3.12 6.72 5.14
N GLN A 58 2.91 6.50 6.44
CA GLN A 58 2.69 7.59 7.38
C GLN A 58 3.91 8.51 7.43
N ASP A 59 5.13 7.95 7.51
CA ASP A 59 6.38 8.72 7.42
C ASP A 59 6.48 9.51 6.11
N LEU A 60 6.12 8.85 4.99
CA LEU A 60 6.10 9.49 3.68
C LEU A 60 5.09 10.66 3.65
N GLN A 61 3.88 10.47 4.17
CA GLN A 61 2.88 11.53 4.20
C GLN A 61 3.28 12.68 5.13
N ASP A 62 3.94 12.41 6.26
CA ASP A 62 4.47 13.44 7.16
C ASP A 62 5.61 14.23 6.51
N SER A 63 6.50 13.58 5.76
CA SER A 63 7.54 14.28 4.98
C SER A 63 6.97 15.09 3.81
N ILE A 64 5.88 14.63 3.18
CA ILE A 64 5.16 15.39 2.15
C ILE A 64 4.48 16.62 2.76
N ASP A 65 3.88 16.52 3.94
CA ASP A 65 3.30 17.68 4.64
C ASP A 65 4.36 18.77 4.83
N LYS A 66 5.56 18.41 5.31
CA LYS A 66 6.70 19.33 5.41
C LYS A 66 7.11 19.90 4.06
N LEU A 67 7.11 19.09 3.01
CA LEU A 67 7.46 19.52 1.65
C LEU A 67 6.48 20.57 1.12
N LEU A 68 5.18 20.38 1.36
CA LEU A 68 4.12 21.28 0.92
C LEU A 68 4.21 22.66 1.59
N LEU A 69 4.80 22.76 2.78
CA LEU A 69 5.01 24.03 3.48
C LEU A 69 6.18 24.86 2.93
N LEU A 70 7.00 24.32 2.01
CA LEU A 70 8.17 25.03 1.50
C LEU A 70 7.79 26.01 0.37
N PRO A 71 8.34 27.24 0.35
CA PRO A 71 8.10 28.21 -0.73
C PRO A 71 8.45 27.67 -2.14
N LEU A 72 9.50 26.84 -2.24
CA LEU A 72 9.92 26.22 -3.49
C LEU A 72 8.84 25.27 -4.06
N THR A 73 8.09 24.60 -3.18
CA THR A 73 7.00 23.71 -3.55
C THR A 73 5.80 24.53 -4.03
N HIS A 74 5.48 25.63 -3.35
CA HIS A 74 4.44 26.55 -3.80
C HIS A 74 4.73 27.07 -5.22
N GLN A 75 5.94 27.56 -5.47
CA GLN A 75 6.33 28.06 -6.78
C GLN A 75 6.27 26.95 -7.85
N ALA A 76 6.77 25.76 -7.53
CA ALA A 76 6.75 24.62 -8.44
C ALA A 76 5.33 24.11 -8.77
N LEU A 77 4.34 24.32 -7.88
CA LEU A 77 2.96 23.91 -8.10
C LEU A 77 2.14 24.99 -8.82
N VAL A 78 2.24 26.26 -8.43
CA VAL A 78 1.49 27.36 -9.08
C VAL A 78 1.82 27.48 -10.57
N ASP A 79 3.09 27.29 -10.94
CA ASP A 79 3.53 27.39 -12.33
C ASP A 79 3.24 26.13 -13.16
N ASN A 80 2.65 25.09 -12.56
CA ASN A 80 2.52 23.77 -13.18
C ASN A 80 1.08 23.42 -13.56
N LYS A 81 0.92 23.00 -14.81
CA LYS A 81 -0.35 22.52 -15.36
C LYS A 81 -0.81 21.17 -14.78
N SER A 82 0.09 20.40 -14.16
CA SER A 82 -0.20 19.05 -13.63
C SER A 82 -0.81 19.05 -12.23
N VAL A 83 -1.09 20.21 -11.64
CA VAL A 83 -1.67 20.30 -10.30
C VAL A 83 -3.06 19.67 -10.22
N ASP A 84 -3.92 19.90 -11.22
CA ASP A 84 -5.25 19.28 -11.26
C ASP A 84 -5.13 17.76 -11.25
N GLU A 85 -4.11 17.20 -11.90
CA GLU A 85 -3.84 15.77 -11.87
C GLU A 85 -3.36 15.27 -10.50
N LEU A 86 -2.61 16.08 -9.74
CA LEU A 86 -2.19 15.75 -8.36
C LEU A 86 -3.39 15.80 -7.40
N LEU A 87 -4.26 16.80 -7.56
CA LEU A 87 -5.50 16.89 -6.79
C LEU A 87 -6.44 15.73 -7.11
N GLU A 88 -6.60 15.39 -8.38
CA GLU A 88 -7.40 14.24 -8.79
C GLU A 88 -6.80 12.92 -8.25
N GLY A 89 -5.46 12.79 -8.31
CA GLY A 89 -4.73 11.65 -7.74
C GLY A 89 -4.95 11.49 -6.24
N SER A 90 -4.82 12.57 -5.47
CA SER A 90 -5.04 12.54 -4.01
C SER A 90 -6.50 12.22 -3.65
N LEU A 91 -7.48 12.63 -4.45
CA LEU A 91 -8.89 12.25 -4.24
C LEU A 91 -9.09 10.75 -4.46
N LYS A 92 -8.52 10.19 -5.55
CA LYS A 92 -8.59 8.75 -5.83
C LYS A 92 -7.99 7.90 -4.72
N ILE A 93 -6.89 8.35 -4.11
CA ILE A 93 -6.28 7.66 -2.97
C ILE A 93 -7.23 7.69 -1.76
N LEU A 94 -7.85 8.84 -1.46
CA LEU A 94 -8.83 8.94 -0.38
C LEU A 94 -10.04 8.01 -0.61
N ASP A 95 -10.54 7.93 -1.84
CA ASP A 95 -11.64 7.03 -2.21
C ASP A 95 -11.28 5.56 -2.01
N VAL A 96 -10.06 5.15 -2.42
CA VAL A 96 -9.62 3.76 -2.26
C VAL A 96 -9.33 3.41 -0.80
N CYS A 97 -8.83 4.39 -0.02
CA CYS A 97 -8.63 4.26 1.41
C CYS A 97 -9.97 4.11 2.15
N ALA A 98 -10.97 4.91 1.78
CA ALA A 98 -12.32 4.80 2.33
C ALA A 98 -12.95 3.43 2.03
N LEU A 99 -12.79 2.92 0.81
CA LEU A 99 -13.22 1.55 0.48
C LEU A 99 -12.53 0.51 1.35
N ALA A 100 -11.21 0.62 1.57
CA ALA A 100 -10.47 -0.34 2.38
C ALA A 100 -11.01 -0.39 3.81
N LYS A 101 -11.29 0.77 4.40
CA LYS A 101 -11.93 0.88 5.72
C LYS A 101 -13.31 0.23 5.73
N ASP A 102 -14.17 0.56 4.76
CA ASP A 102 -15.53 -0.01 4.67
C ASP A 102 -15.51 -1.53 4.57
N VAL A 103 -14.57 -2.09 3.79
CA VAL A 103 -14.42 -3.54 3.66
C VAL A 103 -13.91 -4.19 4.94
N LEU A 104 -12.92 -3.60 5.61
CA LEU A 104 -12.40 -4.11 6.88
C LEU A 104 -13.50 -4.12 7.95
N SER A 105 -14.28 -3.05 8.06
CA SER A 105 -15.39 -2.98 9.01
C SER A 105 -16.48 -4.01 8.70
N GLN A 106 -16.84 -4.23 7.44
CA GLN A 106 -17.76 -5.32 7.04
C GLN A 106 -17.19 -6.71 7.36
N MET A 107 -15.89 -6.91 7.15
CA MET A 107 -15.22 -8.17 7.46
C MET A 107 -15.23 -8.43 8.98
N LYS A 108 -14.96 -7.40 9.78
CA LYS A 108 -15.02 -7.44 11.25
C LYS A 108 -16.41 -7.78 11.75
N GLU A 109 -17.44 -7.10 11.24
CA GLU A 109 -18.83 -7.34 11.62
C GLU A 109 -19.24 -8.78 11.31
N SER A 110 -19.01 -9.23 10.08
CA SER A 110 -19.36 -10.61 9.69
C SER A 110 -18.57 -11.68 10.44
N ALA A 111 -17.29 -11.43 10.75
CA ALA A 111 -16.47 -12.31 11.58
C ALA A 111 -17.04 -12.43 13.00
N HIS A 112 -17.42 -11.31 13.61
CA HIS A 112 -18.02 -11.27 14.94
C HIS A 112 -19.39 -11.94 15.00
N GLU A 113 -20.25 -11.73 13.97
CA GLU A 113 -21.53 -12.43 13.85
C GLU A 113 -21.34 -13.95 13.81
N LEU A 114 -20.40 -14.43 13.00
CA LEU A 114 -20.08 -15.85 12.88
C LEU A 114 -19.52 -16.39 14.21
N GLU A 115 -18.59 -15.68 14.84
CA GLU A 115 -18.00 -16.12 16.11
C GLU A 115 -19.07 -16.23 17.21
N SER A 116 -19.98 -15.26 17.27
CA SER A 116 -21.16 -15.28 18.16
C SER A 116 -22.06 -16.48 17.89
N ALA A 117 -22.28 -16.85 16.62
CA ALA A 117 -23.06 -18.02 16.25
C ALA A 117 -22.40 -19.34 16.69
N LEU A 118 -21.08 -19.46 16.51
CA LEU A 118 -20.31 -20.65 16.92
C LEU A 118 -20.39 -20.87 18.44
N ARG A 119 -20.43 -19.81 19.25
CA ARG A 119 -20.58 -19.89 20.72
C ARG A 119 -21.95 -20.43 21.16
N ARG A 120 -23.00 -20.31 20.33
CA ARG A 120 -24.39 -20.72 20.65
C ARG A 120 -24.70 -22.22 20.41
N LYS A 121 -23.72 -23.01 19.93
CA LYS A 121 -23.67 -24.50 19.90
C LYS A 121 -24.79 -25.29 19.18
N ARG A 122 -25.66 -24.68 18.38
CA ARG A 122 -26.66 -25.43 17.57
C ARG A 122 -26.12 -25.75 16.18
N ARG A 123 -25.85 -27.03 15.89
CA ARG A 123 -25.17 -27.50 14.67
C ARG A 123 -25.82 -26.99 13.37
N ASP A 124 -27.14 -27.14 13.23
CA ASP A 124 -27.85 -26.76 12.00
C ASP A 124 -27.80 -25.24 11.77
N GLN A 125 -27.83 -24.47 12.86
CA GLN A 125 -27.73 -23.01 12.82
C GLN A 125 -26.32 -22.54 12.42
N ILE A 126 -25.27 -23.24 12.89
CA ILE A 126 -23.87 -22.92 12.57
C ILE A 126 -23.61 -23.01 11.06
N LEU A 127 -24.14 -24.02 10.36
CA LEU A 127 -23.95 -24.15 8.91
C LEU A 127 -24.60 -23.00 8.13
N VAL A 128 -25.77 -22.52 8.60
CA VAL A 128 -26.44 -21.34 8.02
C VAL A 128 -25.59 -20.08 8.21
N ASP A 129 -25.05 -19.88 9.41
CA ASP A 129 -24.20 -18.72 9.73
C ASP A 129 -22.85 -18.76 9.00
N VAL A 130 -22.25 -19.95 8.84
CA VAL A 130 -21.06 -20.17 7.99
C VAL A 130 -21.35 -19.76 6.54
N GLN A 131 -22.49 -20.20 5.99
CA GLN A 131 -22.87 -19.84 4.63
C GLN A 131 -23.14 -18.33 4.48
N LYS A 132 -23.72 -17.69 5.50
CA LYS A 132 -23.92 -16.23 5.55
C LYS A 132 -22.58 -15.49 5.48
N TYR A 133 -21.60 -15.89 6.30
CA TYR A 133 -20.26 -15.31 6.28
C TYR A 133 -19.58 -15.49 4.91
N MET A 134 -19.61 -16.70 4.34
CA MET A 134 -19.03 -16.97 3.01
C MET A 134 -19.67 -16.13 1.90
N ASN A 135 -20.98 -15.88 2.00
CA ASN A 135 -21.68 -14.99 1.06
C ASN A 135 -21.26 -13.53 1.23
N SER A 136 -21.16 -13.03 2.47
CA SER A 136 -20.62 -11.70 2.77
C SER A 136 -19.21 -11.54 2.19
N ARG A 137 -18.34 -12.51 2.47
CA ARG A 137 -16.97 -12.60 1.93
C ARG A 137 -16.93 -12.50 0.41
N LYS A 138 -17.80 -13.23 -0.29
CA LYS A 138 -17.91 -13.19 -1.76
C LYS A 138 -18.35 -11.81 -2.27
N LEU A 139 -19.24 -11.12 -1.56
CA LEU A 139 -19.66 -9.76 -1.93
C LEU A 139 -18.54 -8.75 -1.73
N MET A 140 -17.82 -8.82 -0.60
CA MET A 140 -16.63 -7.98 -0.35
C MET A 140 -15.58 -8.17 -1.45
N LYS A 141 -15.25 -9.44 -1.80
CA LYS A 141 -14.34 -9.74 -2.92
C LYS A 141 -14.81 -9.04 -4.20
N LYS A 142 -16.08 -9.16 -4.58
CA LYS A 142 -16.63 -8.52 -5.79
C LYS A 142 -16.54 -6.99 -5.74
N ALA A 143 -16.80 -6.37 -4.60
CA ALA A 143 -16.71 -4.93 -4.43
C ALA A 143 -15.28 -4.41 -4.65
N ILE A 144 -14.30 -5.08 -4.05
CA ILE A 144 -12.87 -4.78 -4.23
C ILE A 144 -12.48 -4.84 -5.71
N HIS A 145 -12.73 -5.98 -6.37
CA HIS A 145 -12.35 -6.17 -7.77
C HIS A 145 -13.01 -5.13 -8.70
N LYS A 146 -14.26 -4.75 -8.42
CA LYS A 146 -14.98 -3.73 -9.20
C LYS A 146 -14.32 -2.35 -9.08
N VAL A 147 -13.78 -2.00 -7.91
CA VAL A 147 -13.11 -0.70 -7.72
C VAL A 147 -11.72 -0.71 -8.32
N LEU A 148 -10.90 -1.73 -8.01
CA LEU A 148 -9.55 -1.85 -8.56
C LEU A 148 -9.54 -1.84 -10.09
N LYS A 149 -10.47 -2.56 -10.74
CA LYS A 149 -10.59 -2.56 -12.20
C LYS A 149 -10.89 -1.17 -12.79
N ARG A 150 -11.73 -0.37 -12.11
CA ARG A 150 -12.05 1.00 -12.56
C ARG A 150 -10.82 1.90 -12.45
N MET A 151 -10.06 1.78 -11.37
CA MET A 151 -8.88 2.61 -11.10
C MET A 151 -7.73 2.32 -12.07
N VAL A 152 -7.43 1.05 -12.38
CA VAL A 152 -6.41 0.68 -13.39
C VAL A 152 -6.72 1.27 -14.77
N THR A 153 -7.99 1.44 -15.12
CA THR A 153 -8.38 2.01 -16.42
C THR A 153 -8.13 3.52 -16.51
N THR A 154 -7.93 4.20 -15.36
CA THR A 154 -7.89 5.66 -15.26
C THR A 154 -6.46 6.22 -15.09
N SER A 155 -5.46 5.36 -14.87
CA SER A 155 -4.06 5.76 -14.58
C SER A 155 -3.13 5.84 -15.80
N SER A 156 -3.64 5.64 -17.02
CA SER A 156 -2.84 5.53 -18.25
C SER A 156 -2.43 6.87 -18.90
N GLN A 157 -2.79 8.01 -18.32
CA GLN A 157 -2.37 9.32 -18.82
C GLN A 157 -1.05 9.74 -18.17
N ARG A 158 0.05 9.61 -18.91
CA ARG A 158 1.35 10.15 -18.51
C ARG A 158 1.42 11.63 -18.92
N GLY A 159 1.37 12.52 -17.95
CA GLY A 159 1.78 13.91 -18.11
C GLY A 159 3.30 14.02 -18.25
N ASP A 160 3.75 15.07 -18.92
CA ASP A 160 5.16 15.43 -19.05
C ASP A 160 5.70 15.90 -17.68
N GLU A 161 6.80 15.34 -17.20
CA GLU A 161 7.36 15.66 -15.88
C GLU A 161 8.08 17.02 -15.90
N ASN A 162 7.36 18.08 -15.54
CA ASN A 162 7.89 19.45 -15.63
C ASN A 162 8.61 19.96 -14.36
N SER A 163 8.71 19.19 -13.25
CA SER A 163 9.44 19.60 -12.03
C SER A 163 9.78 18.43 -11.11
N GLU A 164 10.93 18.49 -10.42
CA GLU A 164 11.40 17.53 -9.40
C GLU A 164 10.39 17.34 -8.26
N ILE A 165 9.71 18.42 -7.84
CA ILE A 165 8.69 18.34 -6.79
C ILE A 165 7.46 17.57 -7.29
N ASN A 166 7.06 17.79 -8.54
CA ASN A 166 5.92 17.09 -9.13
C ASN A 166 6.21 15.59 -9.26
N SER A 167 7.43 15.19 -9.64
CA SER A 167 7.81 13.78 -9.75
C SER A 167 7.84 13.09 -8.38
N LEU A 168 8.29 13.77 -7.31
CA LEU A 168 8.22 13.24 -5.94
C LEU A 168 6.77 13.03 -5.48
N LEU A 169 5.89 14.00 -5.71
CA LEU A 169 4.48 13.91 -5.33
C LEU A 169 3.75 12.82 -6.13
N LYS A 170 4.02 12.70 -7.44
CA LYS A 170 3.51 11.59 -8.26
C LYS A 170 4.07 10.23 -7.83
N GLY A 171 5.35 10.17 -7.46
CA GLY A 171 5.95 8.97 -6.88
C GLY A 171 5.24 8.54 -5.59
N ALA A 172 4.94 9.49 -4.71
CA ALA A 172 4.20 9.24 -3.49
C ALA A 172 2.76 8.78 -3.73
N GLU A 173 2.08 9.39 -4.71
CA GLU A 173 0.74 9.00 -5.14
C GLU A 173 0.72 7.51 -5.54
N VAL A 174 1.64 7.11 -6.43
CA VAL A 174 1.75 5.73 -6.94
C VAL A 174 2.05 4.73 -5.83
N ILE A 175 3.03 5.02 -4.95
CA ILE A 175 3.40 4.11 -3.86
C ILE A 175 2.27 3.96 -2.85
N THR A 176 1.60 5.05 -2.50
CA THR A 176 0.46 5.02 -1.57
C THR A 176 -0.69 4.20 -2.16
N PHE A 177 -1.00 4.41 -3.43
CA PHE A 177 -2.00 3.62 -4.13
C PHE A 177 -1.65 2.13 -4.16
N SER A 178 -0.42 1.77 -4.56
CA SER A 178 0.08 0.38 -4.61
C SER A 178 -0.04 -0.31 -3.24
N ALA A 179 0.25 0.40 -2.15
CA ALA A 179 0.14 -0.15 -0.81
C ALA A 179 -1.31 -0.45 -0.40
N ILE A 180 -2.25 0.48 -0.64
CA ILE A 180 -3.67 0.25 -0.32
C ILE A 180 -4.25 -0.82 -1.25
N GLU A 181 -3.86 -0.85 -2.52
CA GLU A 181 -4.21 -1.93 -3.45
C GLU A 181 -3.70 -3.28 -2.93
N SER A 182 -2.46 -3.35 -2.44
CA SER A 182 -1.90 -4.57 -1.86
C SER A 182 -2.71 -5.08 -0.66
N LEU A 183 -3.16 -4.17 0.21
CA LEU A 183 -4.06 -4.51 1.33
C LEU A 183 -5.41 -5.03 0.83
N LEU A 184 -6.02 -4.34 -0.13
CA LEU A 184 -7.28 -4.78 -0.73
C LEU A 184 -7.14 -6.15 -1.42
N CYS A 185 -6.03 -6.40 -2.09
CA CYS A 185 -5.71 -7.71 -2.67
C CYS A 185 -5.47 -8.77 -1.60
N PHE A 186 -4.78 -8.45 -0.51
CA PHE A 186 -4.63 -9.34 0.64
C PHE A 186 -5.98 -9.76 1.23
N ILE A 187 -6.92 -8.81 1.30
CA ILE A 187 -8.30 -9.09 1.70
C ILE A 187 -9.02 -9.88 0.62
N ALA A 188 -8.97 -9.53 -0.66
CA ALA A 188 -9.79 -10.17 -1.70
C ALA A 188 -9.30 -11.54 -2.16
N GLU A 189 -7.99 -11.72 -2.21
CA GLU A 189 -7.27 -12.84 -2.79
C GLU A 189 -6.23 -13.39 -1.80
N PRO A 190 -6.66 -13.99 -0.67
CA PRO A 190 -5.79 -14.96 -0.01
C PRO A 190 -5.37 -15.99 -1.06
N LYS A 191 -4.07 -16.25 -1.16
CA LYS A 191 -3.46 -17.00 -2.27
C LYS A 191 -3.93 -18.44 -2.28
N LEU A 192 -5.12 -18.72 -2.79
CA LEU A 192 -5.45 -20.07 -3.20
C LEU A 192 -4.41 -20.49 -4.26
N PRO A 193 -3.72 -21.64 -4.11
CA PRO A 193 -2.73 -22.12 -5.06
C PRO A 193 -3.40 -22.60 -6.38
N SER A 194 -4.15 -21.74 -7.04
CA SER A 194 -4.75 -22.01 -8.34
C SER A 194 -5.10 -20.72 -9.08
N LYS A 195 -4.07 -20.00 -9.52
CA LYS A 195 -3.92 -19.30 -10.83
C LYS A 195 -2.71 -18.37 -10.78
N MET A 196 -1.55 -18.91 -10.41
CA MET A 196 -0.29 -18.27 -10.77
C MET A 196 -0.09 -18.43 -12.28
N SER A 197 0.22 -17.34 -12.98
CA SER A 197 0.61 -17.37 -14.40
C SER A 197 1.68 -18.45 -14.63
N ARG A 198 1.54 -19.22 -15.72
CA ARG A 198 2.44 -20.34 -16.09
C ARG A 198 3.93 -19.96 -16.15
N TRP A 199 4.28 -18.67 -16.13
CA TRP A 199 5.66 -18.19 -16.12
C TRP A 199 6.31 -18.07 -14.73
N SER A 200 5.56 -17.95 -13.63
CA SER A 200 6.16 -17.84 -12.28
C SER A 200 6.59 -19.18 -11.67
N LEU A 201 6.23 -20.31 -12.31
CA LEU A 201 6.66 -21.64 -11.89
C LEU A 201 8.06 -22.00 -12.45
N VAL A 202 8.46 -21.40 -13.57
CA VAL A 202 9.78 -21.65 -14.17
C VAL A 202 10.89 -20.96 -13.37
N SER A 203 10.60 -19.81 -12.76
CA SER A 203 11.55 -19.08 -11.90
C SER A 203 11.79 -19.75 -10.54
N LYS A 204 10.80 -20.47 -9.98
CA LYS A 204 10.98 -21.23 -8.73
C LYS A 204 11.68 -22.58 -8.91
N LEU A 205 11.65 -23.15 -10.10
CA LEU A 205 12.36 -24.41 -10.40
C LEU A 205 13.88 -24.23 -10.55
N MET A 206 14.35 -22.99 -10.73
CA MET A 206 15.77 -22.67 -10.94
C MET A 206 16.52 -22.34 -9.63
N GLN A 207 15.84 -22.19 -8.49
CA GLN A 207 16.48 -21.89 -7.20
C GLN A 207 16.64 -23.11 -6.27
N THR A 208 16.77 -24.31 -6.83
CA THR A 208 17.12 -25.51 -6.04
C THR A 208 18.62 -25.57 -5.75
N LYS A 209 19.07 -24.85 -4.71
CA LYS A 209 20.20 -25.28 -3.87
C LYS A 209 20.17 -24.69 -2.45
N ARG A 210 19.22 -25.22 -1.68
CA ARG A 210 19.11 -25.41 -0.22
C ARG A 210 20.28 -24.88 0.66
N VAL A 211 19.91 -24.10 1.67
CA VAL A 211 20.31 -24.35 3.08
C VAL A 211 19.03 -24.31 3.91
N ALA A 212 18.85 -25.33 4.76
CA ALA A 212 17.67 -25.49 5.60
C ALA A 212 17.68 -24.47 6.75
N SER A 213 16.78 -23.48 6.71
CA SER A 213 16.34 -22.78 7.92
C SER A 213 15.05 -23.43 8.41
N LYS A 214 14.98 -23.70 9.71
CA LYS A 214 13.75 -24.03 10.42
C LYS A 214 12.95 -22.74 10.59
N GLU A 215 12.28 -22.30 9.54
CA GLU A 215 11.28 -21.23 9.56
C GLU A 215 10.09 -21.67 8.69
N GLU A 216 9.50 -22.81 9.06
CA GLU A 216 8.14 -23.18 8.65
C GLU A 216 7.18 -22.77 9.78
N GLU A 217 7.19 -21.49 10.15
CA GLU A 217 5.93 -20.82 10.42
C GLU A 217 5.51 -20.26 9.07
N ALA A 218 4.75 -21.08 8.33
CA ALA A 218 4.19 -20.67 7.06
C ALA A 218 3.47 -19.34 7.30
N ASN A 219 3.91 -18.34 6.56
CA ASN A 219 3.39 -16.97 6.55
C ASN A 219 1.98 -16.99 5.95
N GLU A 220 1.04 -17.55 6.69
CA GLU A 220 -0.33 -17.84 6.26
C GLU A 220 -1.18 -16.58 6.44
N ASN A 221 -1.76 -16.11 5.34
CA ASN A 221 -2.72 -15.01 5.33
C ASN A 221 -3.92 -15.37 6.21
N GLU A 222 -4.26 -14.54 7.20
CA GLU A 222 -5.30 -14.82 8.19
C GLU A 222 -6.68 -14.98 7.55
N VAL A 223 -6.93 -14.28 6.44
CA VAL A 223 -8.15 -14.42 5.64
C VAL A 223 -8.20 -15.79 4.95
N GLU A 224 -7.04 -16.30 4.50
CA GLU A 224 -6.91 -17.64 3.94
C GLU A 224 -7.17 -18.72 4.98
N MET A 225 -6.63 -18.55 6.18
CA MET A 225 -6.83 -19.48 7.30
C MET A 225 -8.33 -19.66 7.58
N VAL A 226 -9.08 -18.56 7.60
CA VAL A 226 -10.54 -18.60 7.76
C VAL A 226 -11.21 -19.29 6.57
N ASP A 227 -10.87 -18.93 5.33
CA ASP A 227 -11.44 -19.55 4.12
C ASP A 227 -11.20 -21.10 4.13
N VAL A 228 -10.01 -21.56 4.54
CA VAL A 228 -9.65 -22.99 4.66
C VAL A 228 -10.45 -23.69 5.78
N ALA A 229 -10.55 -23.07 6.97
CA ALA A 229 -11.31 -23.63 8.09
C ALA A 229 -12.80 -23.77 7.75
N LEU A 230 -13.39 -22.78 7.06
CA LEU A 230 -14.78 -22.81 6.61
C LEU A 230 -15.03 -23.86 5.51
N HIS A 231 -14.06 -24.09 4.63
CA HIS A 231 -14.15 -25.18 3.66
C HIS A 231 -14.10 -26.56 4.33
N SER A 232 -13.32 -26.71 5.41
CA SER A 232 -13.27 -27.95 6.18
C SER A 232 -14.59 -28.26 6.89
N ILE A 233 -15.22 -27.25 7.52
CA ILE A 233 -16.51 -27.43 8.21
C ILE A 233 -17.65 -27.80 7.26
N THR A 234 -17.63 -27.24 6.04
CA THR A 234 -18.64 -27.50 5.02
C THR A 234 -18.51 -28.91 4.41
N ASN A 235 -17.28 -29.41 4.27
CA ASN A 235 -16.99 -30.72 3.66
C ASN A 235 -16.97 -31.89 4.66
N GLN A 236 -17.21 -31.64 5.95
CA GLN A 236 -17.31 -32.66 7.03
C GLN A 236 -16.12 -33.64 7.07
N LYS A 237 -14.90 -33.18 6.77
CA LYS A 237 -13.72 -34.05 6.65
C LYS A 237 -13.24 -34.67 7.98
N CYS A 238 -13.59 -34.06 9.10
CA CYS A 238 -13.15 -34.39 10.47
C CYS A 238 -14.31 -34.25 11.47
N ASP A 239 -14.00 -34.37 12.78
CA ASP A 239 -14.94 -34.08 13.86
C ASP A 239 -15.45 -32.62 13.80
N PHE A 240 -16.76 -32.44 13.99
CA PHE A 240 -17.41 -31.13 13.85
C PHE A 240 -16.97 -30.15 14.95
N PHE A 241 -16.72 -30.62 16.18
CA PHE A 241 -16.31 -29.74 17.26
C PHE A 241 -14.87 -29.26 17.06
N VAL A 242 -13.99 -30.13 16.55
CA VAL A 242 -12.63 -29.74 16.16
C VAL A 242 -12.66 -28.66 15.08
N GLN A 243 -13.46 -28.84 14.02
CA GLN A 243 -13.59 -27.85 12.94
C GLN A 243 -14.13 -26.50 13.44
N VAL A 244 -15.10 -26.51 14.35
CA VAL A 244 -15.63 -25.27 14.95
C VAL A 244 -14.53 -24.53 15.70
N GLU A 245 -13.68 -25.23 16.44
CA GLU A 245 -12.60 -24.58 17.18
C GLU A 245 -11.50 -24.05 16.24
N ASP A 246 -11.21 -24.74 15.14
CA ASP A 246 -10.30 -24.25 14.08
C ASP A 246 -10.82 -22.95 13.44
N VAL A 247 -12.13 -22.89 13.15
CA VAL A 247 -12.77 -21.66 12.65
C VAL A 247 -12.66 -20.54 13.69
N ARG A 248 -12.89 -20.81 14.97
CA ARG A 248 -12.79 -19.78 16.02
C ARG A 248 -11.36 -19.25 16.19
N ASN A 249 -10.37 -20.13 16.12
CA ASN A 249 -8.96 -19.74 16.23
C ASN A 249 -8.51 -18.90 15.03
N SER A 250 -8.92 -19.28 13.81
CA SER A 250 -8.64 -18.48 12.61
C SER A 250 -9.36 -17.14 12.62
N LEU A 251 -10.62 -17.08 13.08
CA LEU A 251 -11.36 -15.83 13.27
C LEU A 251 -10.68 -14.88 14.26
N ARG A 252 -10.12 -15.40 15.37
CA ARG A 252 -9.40 -14.57 16.35
C ARG A 252 -8.13 -13.95 15.76
N LYS A 253 -7.38 -14.71 14.97
CA LYS A 253 -6.19 -14.18 14.25
C LYS A 253 -6.60 -13.10 13.26
N LEU A 254 -7.66 -13.37 12.48
CA LEU A 254 -8.21 -12.41 11.53
C LEU A 254 -8.67 -11.11 12.21
N GLU A 255 -9.35 -11.20 13.35
CA GLU A 255 -9.81 -10.02 14.10
C GLU A 255 -8.64 -9.15 14.58
N SER A 256 -7.57 -9.76 15.09
CA SER A 256 -6.34 -9.02 15.44
C SER A 256 -5.77 -8.29 14.24
N CYS A 257 -5.60 -8.99 13.12
CA CYS A 257 -5.09 -8.45 11.86
C CYS A 257 -5.96 -7.30 11.32
N ILE A 258 -7.30 -7.41 11.44
CA ILE A 258 -8.22 -6.33 11.07
C ILE A 258 -8.01 -5.09 11.95
N ASN A 259 -7.86 -5.26 13.26
CA ASN A 259 -7.68 -4.13 14.18
C ASN A 259 -6.40 -3.35 13.83
N ASP A 260 -5.30 -4.04 13.57
CA ASP A 260 -4.02 -3.42 13.18
C ASP A 260 -4.22 -2.61 11.89
N PHE A 261 -4.86 -3.18 10.85
CA PHE A 261 -5.14 -2.46 9.62
C PHE A 261 -6.12 -1.27 9.77
N GLU A 262 -7.14 -1.39 10.62
CA GLU A 262 -8.08 -0.29 10.88
C GLU A 262 -7.35 0.91 11.52
N GLU A 263 -6.44 0.65 12.47
CA GLU A 263 -5.62 1.69 13.11
C GLU A 263 -4.68 2.36 12.10
N ASP A 264 -3.90 1.57 11.36
CA ASP A 264 -2.94 2.06 10.38
C ASP A 264 -3.62 2.87 9.26
N LEU A 265 -4.75 2.39 8.74
CA LEU A 265 -5.50 3.09 7.70
C LEU A 265 -6.16 4.37 8.21
N GLU A 266 -6.70 4.38 9.43
CA GLU A 266 -7.28 5.60 10.01
C GLU A 266 -6.20 6.68 10.17
N SER A 267 -5.03 6.28 10.66
CA SER A 267 -3.86 7.13 10.82
C SER A 267 -3.36 7.68 9.47
N LEU A 268 -3.27 6.84 8.44
CA LEU A 268 -2.91 7.23 7.09
C LEU A 268 -3.95 8.15 6.45
N TYR A 269 -5.24 7.84 6.56
CA TYR A 269 -6.34 8.62 5.99
C TYR A 269 -6.32 10.05 6.50
N ARG A 270 -6.10 10.25 7.81
CA ARG A 270 -5.99 11.60 8.41
C ARG A 270 -4.85 12.42 7.81
N ARG A 271 -3.69 11.80 7.57
CA ARG A 271 -2.53 12.46 6.93
C ARG A 271 -2.80 12.79 5.47
N LEU A 272 -3.45 11.88 4.73
CA LEU A 272 -3.84 12.13 3.34
C LEU A 272 -4.83 13.31 3.22
N VAL A 273 -5.82 13.39 4.11
CA VAL A 273 -6.74 14.53 4.18
C VAL A 273 -5.98 15.82 4.49
N LYS A 274 -5.08 15.79 5.47
CA LYS A 274 -4.24 16.94 5.82
C LYS A 274 -3.41 17.42 4.62
N ASN A 275 -2.70 16.52 3.95
CA ASN A 275 -1.90 16.83 2.76
C ASN A 275 -2.76 17.42 1.65
N ARG A 276 -3.94 16.86 1.38
CA ARG A 276 -4.88 17.40 0.41
C ARG A 276 -5.32 18.83 0.76
N VAL A 277 -5.61 19.11 2.03
CA VAL A 277 -5.94 20.47 2.49
C VAL A 277 -4.75 21.41 2.26
N SER A 278 -3.53 21.00 2.59
CA SER A 278 -2.31 21.76 2.30
C SER A 278 -2.17 22.06 0.81
N PHE A 279 -2.37 21.07 -0.06
CA PHE A 279 -2.40 21.26 -1.52
C PHE A 279 -3.43 22.30 -1.98
N LEU A 280 -4.68 22.18 -1.51
CA LEU A 280 -5.74 23.12 -1.87
C LEU A 280 -5.45 24.54 -1.39
N ASN A 281 -4.80 24.68 -0.23
CA ASN A 281 -4.40 25.98 0.28
C ASN A 281 -3.35 26.63 -0.61
N ILE A 282 -2.37 25.88 -1.14
CA ILE A 282 -1.33 26.42 -2.04
C ILE A 282 -1.94 27.09 -3.27
N LEU A 283 -3.07 26.60 -3.76
CA LEU A 283 -3.68 27.06 -5.03
C LEU A 283 -4.70 28.17 -4.85
N ASN A 284 -5.12 28.43 -3.61
CA ASN A 284 -6.10 29.48 -3.29
C ASN A 284 -5.43 30.82 -2.94
N TYR A 285 -4.09 30.91 -2.96
CA TYR A 285 -3.30 32.13 -2.73
C TYR A 285 -2.54 32.53 -3.99
#